data_AF-A0A4Y1RC09-F1
#
_entry.id   AF-A0A4Y1RC09-F1
#
_cell.length_a   1.000
_cell.length_b   1.000
_cell.length_c   1.000
_cell.angle_alpha   90.00
_cell.angle_beta   90.00
_cell.angle_gamma   90.00
#
_symmetry.space_group_name_H-M   'P 1'
#
loop_
_entity.id
_entity.type
_entity.pdbx_description
1 polymer ?
#
loop_
_entity_poly.entity_id
_entity_poly.type
_entity_poly.pdbx_seq_one_letter_code
_entity_poly.pdbx_strand_id
1 'polypeptide(L)'
;MNVQVEVISKEIIKPSSPTPNPLRHYKLFFLDQLTPSSYTSLVFFYEFNGETQPAINEVSKHLKKSLAKVLTLFYRLAGRVKIDDHFVDCNDEGIAYLEAQVVRIQCFQYHRESVRKRTLLSEK
;
A
#
# COMPACT_ATOMS: atom_id res chain seq x y z
N MET A 1 -15.71 14.82 3.90
CA MET A 1 -15.04 14.54 2.62
C MET A 1 -15.43 13.13 2.22
N ASN A 2 -16.05 12.93 1.06
CA ASN A 2 -16.39 11.58 0.59
C ASN A 2 -15.51 11.28 -0.62
N VAL A 3 -14.68 10.24 -0.51
CA VAL A 3 -13.76 9.80 -1.56
C VAL A 3 -14.23 8.45 -2.06
N GLN A 4 -14.58 8.39 -3.34
CA GLN A 4 -14.93 7.15 -4.00
C GLN A 4 -13.68 6.58 -4.66
N VAL A 5 -13.31 5.36 -4.27
CA VAL A 5 -12.13 4.65 -4.76
C VAL A 5 -12.59 3.36 -5.43
N GLU A 6 -12.07 3.08 -6.61
CA GLU A 6 -12.31 1.84 -7.35
C GLU A 6 -11.01 1.05 -7.46
N VAL A 7 -11.05 -0.25 -7.14
CA VAL A 7 -9.91 -1.15 -7.32
C VAL A 7 -9.89 -1.62 -8.77
N ILE A 8 -8.81 -1.30 -9.48
CA ILE A 8 -8.62 -1.61 -10.90
C ILE A 8 -8.00 -2.99 -11.08
N SER A 9 -7.03 -3.34 -10.23
CA SER A 9 -6.34 -4.62 -10.32
C SER A 9 -6.00 -5.18 -8.95
N LYS A 10 -5.91 -6.51 -8.88
CA LYS A 10 -5.49 -7.27 -7.71
C LYS A 10 -4.57 -8.37 -8.18
N GLU A 11 -3.36 -8.39 -7.64
CA GLU A 11 -2.33 -9.36 -7.99
C GLU A 11 -1.65 -9.88 -6.73
N ILE A 12 -1.05 -11.06 -6.84
CA ILE A 12 -0.18 -11.61 -5.82
C ILE A 12 1.26 -11.54 -6.33
N ILE A 13 2.08 -10.74 -5.67
CA ILE A 13 3.49 -10.58 -6.02
C ILE A 13 4.30 -11.58 -5.21
N LYS A 14 4.96 -12.48 -5.94
CA LYS A 14 5.87 -13.49 -5.38
C LYS A 14 7.32 -13.01 -5.42
N PRO A 15 8.22 -13.60 -4.62
CA PRO A 15 9.65 -13.38 -4.74
C PRO A 15 10.14 -13.65 -6.17
N SER A 16 11.13 -12.88 -6.63
CA SER A 16 11.71 -13.06 -7.97
C SER A 16 12.50 -14.36 -8.11
N SER A 17 12.99 -14.91 -7.00
CA SER A 17 13.58 -16.24 -6.93
C SER A 17 13.03 -17.00 -5.73
N PRO A 18 12.86 -18.32 -5.84
CA PRO A 18 12.25 -19.13 -4.79
C PRO A 18 13.08 -19.13 -3.50
N THR A 19 12.39 -19.20 -2.37
CA THR A 19 13.02 -19.32 -1.07
C THR A 19 13.71 -20.68 -0.93
N PRO A 20 15.03 -20.73 -0.65
CA PRO A 20 15.76 -21.97 -0.44
C PRO A 20 15.15 -22.83 0.68
N ASN A 21 15.15 -24.15 0.52
CA ASN A 21 14.54 -25.08 1.48
C ASN A 21 14.95 -24.86 2.95
N PRO A 22 16.24 -24.63 3.29
CA PRO A 22 16.63 -24.40 4.69
C PRO A 22 16.02 -23.13 5.32
N LEU A 23 15.57 -22.18 4.49
CA LEU A 23 15.00 -20.91 4.93
C LEU A 23 13.46 -20.93 4.95
N ARG A 24 12.83 -22.05 4.58
CA ARG A 24 11.36 -22.15 4.48
C ARG A 24 10.64 -22.07 5.82
N HIS A 25 11.30 -22.44 6.92
CA HIS A 25 10.70 -22.42 8.25
C HIS A 25 11.41 -21.40 9.12
N TYR A 26 10.73 -20.29 9.41
CA TYR A 26 11.26 -19.26 10.29
C TYR A 26 10.54 -19.27 11.64
N LYS A 27 11.20 -19.76 12.69
CA LYS A 27 10.64 -19.80 14.04
C LYS A 27 10.55 -18.40 14.64
N LEU A 28 9.39 -18.07 15.21
CA LEU A 28 9.17 -16.80 15.90
C LEU A 28 9.87 -16.80 17.26
N PHE A 29 10.52 -15.69 17.59
CA PHE A 29 11.13 -15.53 18.91
C PHE A 29 10.07 -15.18 19.95
N PHE A 30 10.44 -15.31 21.23
CA PHE A 30 9.53 -15.03 22.34
C PHE A 30 8.94 -13.62 22.28
N LEU A 31 9.74 -12.61 21.87
CA LEU A 31 9.25 -11.24 21.70
C LEU A 31 8.18 -11.14 20.62
N ASP A 32 8.35 -11.83 19.49
CA ASP A 32 7.38 -11.83 18.40
C ASP A 32 6.04 -12.45 18.84
N GLN A 33 6.07 -13.45 19.72
CA GLN A 33 4.86 -14.10 20.27
C GLN A 33 4.07 -13.19 21.21
N LEU A 34 4.72 -12.22 21.84
CA LEU A 34 4.06 -11.22 22.69
C LEU A 34 3.45 -10.08 21.87
N THR A 35 3.85 -9.92 20.60
CA THR A 35 3.29 -8.87 19.75
C THR A 35 1.84 -9.18 19.36
N PRO A 36 0.92 -8.21 19.44
CA PRO A 36 -0.45 -8.42 19.00
C PRO A 36 -0.50 -8.78 17.51
N SER A 37 -1.26 -9.82 17.17
CA SER A 37 -1.52 -10.19 15.77
C SER A 37 -2.40 -9.12 15.10
N SER A 38 -1.74 -8.10 14.57
CA SER A 38 -2.39 -6.93 13.96
C SER A 38 -1.57 -6.39 12.81
N TYR A 39 -2.25 -5.87 11.79
CA TYR A 39 -1.60 -5.26 10.63
C TYR A 39 -1.27 -3.80 10.93
N THR A 40 0.01 -3.44 10.76
CA THR A 40 0.43 -2.03 10.79
C THR A 40 0.07 -1.38 9.45
N SER A 41 -0.73 -0.31 9.48
CA SER A 41 -1.12 0.44 8.30
C SER A 41 -0.23 1.67 8.13
N LEU A 42 0.41 1.81 6.96
CA LEU A 42 1.23 2.97 6.58
C LEU A 42 0.76 3.53 5.24
N VAL A 43 0.72 4.86 5.12
CA VAL A 43 0.29 5.57 3.90
C VAL A 43 1.33 6.63 3.54
N PHE A 44 1.77 6.61 2.29
CA PHE A 44 2.71 7.58 1.73
C PHE A 44 2.05 8.34 0.58
N PHE A 45 2.19 9.67 0.57
CA PHE A 45 1.70 10.53 -0.50
C PHE A 45 2.89 11.09 -1.29
N TYR A 46 2.84 10.95 -2.60
CA TYR A 46 3.84 11.48 -3.52
C TYR A 46 3.17 12.53 -4.41
N GLU A 47 3.70 13.75 -4.39
CA GLU A 47 3.22 14.82 -5.28
C GLU A 47 3.76 14.60 -6.69
N PHE A 48 2.94 14.89 -7.70
CA PHE A 48 3.35 14.84 -9.08
C PHE A 48 3.57 16.26 -9.60
N ASN A 49 4.84 16.61 -9.85
CA ASN A 49 5.26 17.98 -10.20
C ASN A 49 5.55 18.18 -11.70
N GLY A 50 5.12 17.24 -12.57
CA GLY A 50 5.41 17.25 -14.01
C GLY A 50 4.32 17.88 -14.87
N GLU A 51 4.69 18.36 -16.06
CA GLU A 51 3.75 18.91 -17.06
C GLU A 51 2.96 17.82 -17.82
N THR A 52 3.48 16.59 -17.88
CA THR A 52 2.89 15.45 -18.61
C THR A 52 2.26 14.46 -17.63
N GLN A 53 1.16 13.81 -17.99
CA GLN A 53 0.54 12.82 -17.10
C GLN A 53 1.52 11.71 -16.70
N PRO A 54 1.55 11.29 -15.42
CA PRO A 54 2.43 10.22 -14.99
C PRO A 54 2.11 8.93 -15.75
N ALA A 55 3.15 8.24 -16.23
CA ALA A 55 3.02 6.91 -16.79
C ALA A 55 2.75 5.90 -15.66
N ILE A 56 1.55 5.94 -15.08
CA ILE A 56 1.14 5.14 -13.91
C ILE A 56 1.38 3.65 -14.16
N ASN A 57 1.17 3.18 -15.39
CA ASN A 57 1.43 1.80 -15.79
C ASN A 57 2.92 1.44 -15.66
N GLU A 58 3.83 2.31 -16.07
CA GLU A 58 5.28 2.09 -15.94
C GLU A 58 5.73 2.18 -14.48
N VAL A 59 5.17 3.12 -13.71
CA VAL A 59 5.41 3.20 -12.26
C VAL A 59 4.97 1.91 -11.58
N SER A 60 3.75 1.43 -11.85
CA SER A 60 3.25 0.21 -11.25
C SER A 60 4.08 -1.01 -11.64
N LYS A 61 4.43 -1.14 -12.93
CA LYS A 61 5.33 -2.20 -13.41
C LYS A 61 6.68 -2.17 -12.71
N HIS A 62 7.24 -0.97 -12.48
CA HIS A 62 8.48 -0.81 -11.73
C HIS A 62 8.32 -1.24 -10.27
N LEU A 63 7.25 -0.82 -9.60
CA LEU A 63 6.95 -1.19 -8.21
C LEU A 63 6.76 -2.69 -8.04
N LYS A 64 5.98 -3.35 -8.91
CA LYS A 64 5.81 -4.81 -8.89
C LYS A 64 7.14 -5.54 -9.05
N LYS A 65 7.98 -5.09 -10.00
CA LYS A 65 9.29 -5.70 -10.28
C LYS A 65 10.27 -5.50 -9.13
N SER A 66 10.34 -4.30 -8.56
CA SER A 66 11.23 -4.03 -7.42
C SER A 66 10.76 -4.77 -6.16
N LEU A 67 9.46 -4.83 -5.92
CA LEU A 67 8.86 -5.59 -4.83
C LEU A 67 9.19 -7.07 -4.92
N ALA A 68 9.02 -7.71 -6.09
CA ALA A 68 9.39 -9.11 -6.28
C ALA A 68 10.88 -9.37 -5.96
N LYS A 69 11.77 -8.44 -6.35
CA LYS A 69 13.20 -8.54 -6.04
C LYS A 69 13.48 -8.42 -4.55
N VAL A 70 12.85 -7.45 -3.87
CA VAL A 70 13.03 -7.26 -2.41
C VAL A 70 12.45 -8.43 -1.62
N LEU A 71 11.33 -9.02 -2.08
CA LEU A 71 10.75 -10.20 -1.44
C LEU A 71 11.68 -11.42 -1.48
N THR A 72 12.63 -11.50 -2.42
CA THR A 72 13.69 -12.53 -2.35
C THR A 72 14.57 -12.36 -1.11
N LEU A 73 14.91 -11.11 -0.77
CA LEU A 73 15.74 -10.80 0.41
C LEU A 73 14.92 -10.86 1.71
N PHE A 74 13.66 -10.44 1.64
CA PHE A 74 12.70 -10.42 2.73
C PHE A 74 11.65 -11.54 2.59
N TYR A 75 12.12 -12.75 2.29
CA TYR A 75 11.30 -13.92 1.96
C TYR A 75 10.21 -14.24 3.00
N ARG A 76 10.46 -13.96 4.28
CA ARG A 76 9.48 -14.12 5.38
C ARG A 76 8.19 -13.35 5.12
N LEU A 77 8.24 -12.20 4.45
CA LEU A 77 7.06 -11.39 4.14
C LEU A 77 6.17 -12.02 3.06
N ALA A 78 6.73 -12.89 2.22
CA ALA A 78 5.99 -13.62 1.17
C ALA A 78 5.37 -14.94 1.66
N GLY A 79 5.53 -15.27 2.95
CA GLY A 79 5.02 -16.50 3.57
C GLY A 79 3.66 -16.34 4.25
N ARG A 80 3.36 -17.28 5.14
CA ARG A 80 2.17 -17.28 5.99
C ARG A 80 2.57 -17.51 7.45
N VAL A 81 2.02 -16.70 8.35
CA VAL A 81 2.21 -16.88 9.79
C VAL A 81 1.35 -18.05 10.25
N LYS A 82 1.97 -19.05 10.89
CA LYS A 82 1.32 -20.14 11.59
C LYS A 82 1.33 -19.81 13.08
N ILE A 83 0.27 -19.14 13.54
CA ILE A 83 0.19 -18.59 14.90
C ILE A 83 0.28 -19.71 15.93
N ASP A 84 -0.47 -20.79 15.75
CA ASP A 84 -0.53 -21.91 16.70
C ASP A 84 0.83 -22.62 16.87
N ASP A 85 1.61 -22.68 15.79
CA ASP A 85 2.91 -23.37 15.76
C ASP A 85 4.11 -22.42 15.92
N HIS A 86 3.85 -21.11 16.04
CA HIS A 86 4.83 -20.06 16.33
C HIS A 86 5.95 -19.98 15.29
N PHE A 87 5.61 -20.10 14.01
CA PHE A 87 6.55 -19.95 12.91
C PHE A 87 5.92 -19.25 11.69
N VAL A 88 6.77 -18.78 10.78
CA VAL A 88 6.39 -18.31 9.46
C VAL A 88 6.76 -19.38 8.45
N ASP A 89 5.74 -19.90 7.76
CA ASP A 89 5.88 -20.76 6.59
C ASP A 89 6.26 -19.89 5.38
N CYS A 90 7.54 -19.85 5.05
CA CYS A 90 8.08 -19.07 3.93
C CYS A 90 7.88 -19.84 2.61
N ASN A 91 6.61 -20.01 2.24
CA ASN A 91 6.13 -20.85 1.15
C ASN A 91 5.98 -20.13 -0.20
N ASP A 92 6.47 -18.89 -0.32
CA ASP A 92 6.39 -18.05 -1.51
C ASP A 92 4.96 -17.86 -2.05
N GLU A 93 3.94 -17.96 -1.19
CA GLU A 93 2.58 -17.63 -1.59
C GLU A 93 2.46 -16.16 -2.03
N GLY A 94 3.36 -15.28 -1.58
CA GLY A 94 3.46 -13.89 -2.01
C GLY A 94 2.56 -12.94 -1.23
N ILE A 95 2.55 -11.67 -1.65
CA ILE A 95 1.79 -10.59 -1.02
C ILE A 95 0.78 -9.97 -1.97
N ALA A 96 -0.33 -9.49 -1.43
CA ALA A 96 -1.34 -8.78 -2.22
C ALA A 96 -0.85 -7.40 -2.65
N TYR A 97 -0.97 -7.12 -3.94
CA TYR A 97 -0.74 -5.81 -4.55
C TYR A 97 -2.03 -5.38 -5.24
N LEU A 98 -2.58 -4.24 -4.82
CA LEU A 98 -3.82 -3.69 -5.37
C LEU A 98 -3.52 -2.33 -6.00
N GLU A 99 -4.05 -2.11 -7.20
CA GLU A 99 -4.09 -0.78 -7.80
C GLU A 99 -5.50 -0.25 -7.70
N ALA A 100 -5.63 1.00 -7.29
CA ALA A 100 -6.92 1.65 -7.16
C ALA A 100 -6.84 3.09 -7.68
N GLN A 101 -7.96 3.57 -8.20
CA GLN A 101 -8.12 4.93 -8.69
C GLN A 101 -9.22 5.64 -7.90
N VAL A 102 -8.93 6.89 -7.53
CA VAL A 102 -9.94 7.78 -6.98
C VAL A 102 -10.80 8.28 -8.14
N VAL A 103 -12.05 7.81 -8.21
CA VAL A 103 -12.98 8.18 -9.28
C VAL A 103 -13.73 9.47 -8.95
N ARG A 104 -13.93 9.77 -7.66
CA ARG A 104 -14.62 10.98 -7.23
C ARG A 104 -14.16 11.47 -5.87
N ILE A 105 -13.95 12.78 -5.76
CA ILE A 105 -13.75 13.47 -4.48
C ILE A 105 -14.91 14.46 -4.34
N GLN A 106 -15.80 14.22 -3.37
CA GLN A 106 -16.78 15.20 -2.95
C GLN A 106 -16.21 15.99 -1.76
N CYS A 107 -15.71 17.17 -2.06
CA CYS A 107 -15.48 18.20 -1.06
C CYS A 107 -16.80 18.95 -0.84
N PHE A 108 -17.38 18.84 0.37
CA PHE A 108 -18.39 19.80 0.80
C PHE A 108 -17.69 21.16 0.90
N GLN A 109 -17.87 22.03 -0.10
CA GLN A 109 -17.34 23.38 -0.08
C GLN A 109 -18.08 24.19 1.00
N TYR A 110 -17.58 24.19 2.23
CA TYR A 110 -18.10 25.06 3.30
C TYR A 110 -17.55 26.50 3.23
N HIS A 111 -16.82 26.86 2.17
CA HIS A 111 -16.20 28.19 2.08
C HIS A 111 -16.24 28.79 0.67
N ARG A 112 -17.46 28.93 0.12
CA ARG A 112 -17.69 29.84 -1.01
C ARG A 112 -18.52 31.08 -0.64
N GLU A 113 -18.95 31.22 0.62
CA GLU A 113 -19.72 32.39 1.07
C GLU A 113 -18.87 33.49 1.74
N SER A 114 -17.70 33.18 2.28
CA SER A 114 -16.90 34.19 3.02
C SER A 114 -16.04 35.09 2.12
N VAL A 115 -15.73 34.67 0.90
CA VAL A 115 -15.04 35.53 -0.09
C VAL A 115 -16.03 36.53 -0.70
N ARG A 116 -17.29 36.12 -0.94
CA ARG A 116 -18.31 36.99 -1.54
C ARG A 116 -18.84 38.06 -0.57
N LYS A 117 -18.85 37.78 0.74
CA LYS A 117 -19.20 38.80 1.76
C LYS A 117 -18.13 39.86 1.99
N ARG A 118 -16.84 39.60 1.71
CA ARG A 118 -15.80 40.64 1.82
C ARG A 118 -15.84 41.64 0.67
N THR A 119 -16.24 41.22 -0.54
CA THR A 119 -16.34 42.13 -1.69
C THR A 119 -17.52 43.11 -1.54
N LEU A 120 -18.62 42.71 -0.90
CA LEU A 120 -19.81 43.57 -0.71
C LEU A 120 -19.73 44.53 0.49
N LEU A 121 -18.74 44.36 1.38
CA LEU A 121 -18.50 45.23 2.54
C LEU A 121 -17.39 46.27 2.30
N SER A 122 -16.72 46.22 1.14
CA SER A 122 -15.71 47.18 0.72
C SER A 122 -16.27 48.30 -0.20
N GLU A 123 -17.56 48.21 -0.56
CA GLU A 123 -18.26 49.19 -1.41
C GLU A 123 -19.30 50.03 -0.63
N LYS A 124 -19.13 50.18 0.68
CA LYS A 124 -19.90 51.11 1.52
C LYS A 124 -19.00 52.03 2.33
#